data_AF-A0A382Z860-F1
#
_entry.id   AF-A0A382Z860-F1
#
_cell.length_a   1.000
_cell.length_b   1.000
_cell.length_c   1.000
_cell.angle_alpha   90.00
_cell.angle_beta   90.00
_cell.angle_gamma   90.00
#
_symmetry.space_group_name_H-M   'P 1'
#
loop_
_entity.id
_entity.type
_entity.pdbx_description
1 polymer ?
#
loop_
_entity_poly.entity_id
_entity_poly.type
_entity_poly.pdbx_seq_one_letter_code
_entity_poly.pdbx_strand_id
1 'polypeptide(L)'
;MMADPIMKGFSQDFKRQLRAKWKKAHSPLGITWDDMRNVPSGEIGMARILLSKDKVSTVIIADVSEKMDAAKKLLADVEANMAKLKAKKDTVRIGDFDVTTYTHTQGPDEGATVAYFIHPEHHQMVVADDLEATRNIIPRFAEPGTDSLAGVKSYQITKQRVATAQGDLTPHLQWFVDPFGFVEAQRASNQDSAANKKTDVYEILKNQGFTAIQGIGGLVTFSHGDRDIEHRTMIYAPPPYKLAMRMIKLFDRPNHQPP
;
A
#
# COMPACT_ATOMS: atom_id res chain seq x y z
N MET A 1 20.15 10.35 14.11
CA MET A 1 19.90 11.34 13.04
C MET A 1 18.43 11.81 12.95
N MET A 2 17.39 10.96 12.87
CA MET A 2 15.98 11.46 12.89
C MET A 2 15.55 12.22 14.17
N ALA A 3 16.25 12.02 15.28
CA ALA A 3 16.09 12.77 16.53
C ALA A 3 17.09 13.94 16.67
N ASP A 4 17.94 14.16 15.67
CA ASP A 4 18.92 15.25 15.65
C ASP A 4 18.18 16.59 15.49
N PRO A 5 18.47 17.62 16.33
CA PRO A 5 17.86 18.93 16.24
C PRO A 5 17.93 19.57 14.85
N ILE A 6 18.99 19.30 14.08
CA ILE A 6 19.21 19.86 12.74
C ILE A 6 18.26 19.23 11.72
N MET A 7 17.93 17.95 11.87
CA MET A 7 17.00 17.21 10.98
C MET A 7 15.52 17.43 11.32
N LYS A 8 15.23 18.23 12.34
CA LYS A 8 13.86 18.52 12.78
C LYS A 8 13.03 19.17 11.67
N GLY A 9 13.59 20.12 10.92
CA GLY A 9 12.91 20.78 9.80
C GLY A 9 12.52 19.81 8.69
N PHE A 10 13.46 18.97 8.25
CA PHE A 10 13.20 17.94 7.23
C PHE A 10 12.17 16.91 7.71
N SER A 11 12.30 16.38 8.93
CA SER A 11 11.37 15.38 9.45
C SER A 11 9.96 15.93 9.64
N GLN A 12 9.82 17.21 10.02
CA GLN A 12 8.54 17.90 10.10
C GLN A 12 7.94 18.13 8.71
N ASP A 13 8.76 18.52 7.74
CA ASP A 13 8.33 18.74 6.36
C ASP A 13 7.87 17.43 5.69
N PHE A 14 8.64 16.37 5.83
CA PHE A 14 8.30 15.03 5.35
C PHE A 14 7.01 14.50 5.99
N LYS A 15 6.86 14.64 7.31
CA LYS A 15 5.60 14.30 8.02
C LYS A 15 4.43 15.12 7.51
N ARG A 16 4.62 16.42 7.27
CA ARG A 16 3.57 17.30 6.71
C ARG A 16 3.17 16.83 5.32
N GLN A 17 4.13 16.50 4.46
CA GLN A 17 3.87 16.02 3.11
C GLN A 17 3.15 14.66 3.11
N LEU A 18 3.57 13.72 3.97
CA LEU A 18 2.88 12.44 4.14
C LEU A 18 1.44 12.64 4.64
N ARG A 19 1.22 13.46 5.67
CA ARG A 19 -0.13 13.81 6.16
C ARG A 19 -0.98 14.46 5.07
N ALA A 20 -0.41 15.38 4.28
CA ALA A 20 -1.13 16.05 3.20
C ALA A 20 -1.50 15.07 2.07
N LYS A 21 -0.59 14.15 1.71
CA LYS A 21 -0.86 13.10 0.72
C LYS A 21 -1.89 12.09 1.24
N TRP A 22 -1.83 11.69 2.50
CA TRP A 22 -2.80 10.79 3.13
C TRP A 22 -4.20 11.42 3.22
N LYS A 23 -4.30 12.70 3.58
CA LYS A 23 -5.55 13.46 3.55
C LYS A 23 -6.09 13.61 2.12
N LYS A 24 -5.23 13.93 1.15
CA LYS A 24 -5.62 14.08 -0.26
C LYS A 24 -6.02 12.75 -0.90
N ALA A 25 -5.45 11.64 -0.43
CA ALA A 25 -5.83 10.30 -0.84
C ALA A 25 -7.26 9.89 -0.45
N HIS A 26 -8.02 10.78 0.24
CA HIS A 26 -9.42 10.55 0.66
C HIS A 26 -9.62 9.12 1.10
N SER A 27 -8.85 8.69 2.10
CA SER A 27 -8.96 7.32 2.54
C SER A 27 -10.29 7.19 3.29
N PRO A 28 -11.29 6.48 2.76
CA PRO A 28 -12.54 6.25 3.48
C PRO A 28 -12.27 5.47 4.77
N LEU A 29 -11.08 4.84 4.91
CA LEU A 29 -10.62 4.00 6.01
C LEU A 29 -10.70 4.60 7.42
N GLY A 30 -11.09 5.86 7.61
CA GLY A 30 -11.29 6.46 8.95
C GLY A 30 -10.03 6.59 9.82
N ILE A 31 -8.86 6.16 9.34
CA ILE A 31 -7.60 6.11 10.07
C ILE A 31 -6.70 7.27 9.68
N THR A 32 -6.17 7.95 10.69
CA THR A 32 -5.23 9.03 10.50
C THR A 32 -3.77 8.53 10.47
N TRP A 33 -2.88 9.36 9.95
CA TRP A 33 -1.44 9.09 10.00
C TRP A 33 -0.90 8.93 11.43
N ASP A 34 -1.46 9.68 12.39
CA ASP A 34 -0.98 9.63 13.77
C ASP A 34 -1.40 8.32 14.47
N ASP A 35 -2.54 7.74 14.08
CA ASP A 35 -3.00 6.43 14.54
C ASP A 35 -2.05 5.32 14.09
N MET A 36 -1.66 5.34 12.81
CA MET A 36 -0.71 4.40 12.20
C MET A 36 0.69 4.47 12.82
N ARG A 37 1.05 5.58 13.48
CA ARG A 37 2.34 5.73 14.16
C ARG A 37 2.33 5.18 15.58
N ASN A 38 1.19 5.27 16.26
CA ASN A 38 1.13 5.02 17.69
C ASN A 38 0.63 3.61 18.02
N VAL A 39 -0.24 3.05 17.18
CA VAL A 39 -0.91 1.77 17.45
C VAL A 39 -0.10 0.54 17.09
N PRO A 40 0.56 0.47 15.92
CA PRO A 40 1.34 -0.72 15.58
C PRO A 40 2.49 -0.93 16.56
N SER A 41 2.72 -2.19 16.96
CA SER A 41 3.88 -2.62 17.75
C SER A 41 5.03 -3.11 16.86
N GLY A 42 4.72 -3.51 15.63
CA GLY A 42 5.69 -4.06 14.68
C GLY A 42 5.44 -3.60 13.25
N GLU A 43 5.38 -4.55 12.33
CA GLU A 43 5.24 -4.30 10.91
C GLU A 43 3.82 -3.87 10.52
N ILE A 44 3.75 -3.04 9.47
CA ILE A 44 2.50 -2.62 8.83
C ILE A 44 2.58 -3.03 7.36
N GLY A 45 1.64 -3.84 6.91
CA GLY A 45 1.38 -4.12 5.51
C GLY A 45 0.29 -3.19 4.99
N MET A 46 0.52 -2.57 3.82
CA MET A 46 -0.51 -1.86 3.08
C MET A 46 -0.54 -2.38 1.64
N ALA A 47 -1.72 -2.69 1.14
CA ALA A 47 -1.91 -3.18 -0.21
C ALA A 47 -3.10 -2.50 -0.88
N ARG A 48 -3.04 -2.34 -2.19
CA ARG A 48 -4.19 -2.03 -3.03
C ARG A 48 -4.43 -3.23 -3.93
N ILE A 49 -5.60 -3.85 -3.79
CA ILE A 49 -5.94 -5.14 -4.40
C ILE A 49 -7.14 -4.98 -5.33
N LEU A 50 -7.09 -5.67 -6.47
CA LEU A 50 -8.26 -5.84 -7.34
C LEU A 50 -9.10 -6.98 -6.78
N LEU A 51 -10.35 -6.69 -6.43
CA LEU A 51 -11.34 -7.70 -6.03
C LEU A 51 -12.06 -8.27 -7.26
N SER A 52 -12.32 -7.40 -8.23
CA SER A 52 -12.84 -7.75 -9.54
C SER A 52 -12.35 -6.73 -10.58
N LYS A 53 -12.74 -6.90 -11.85
CA LYS A 53 -12.30 -6.02 -12.95
C LYS A 53 -12.52 -4.53 -12.66
N ASP A 54 -13.63 -4.20 -12.00
CA ASP A 54 -14.06 -2.82 -11.78
C ASP A 54 -14.11 -2.46 -10.28
N LYS A 55 -13.55 -3.31 -9.42
CA LYS A 55 -13.61 -3.14 -7.96
C LYS A 55 -12.24 -3.32 -7.32
N VAL A 56 -11.83 -2.31 -6.56
CA VAL A 56 -10.53 -2.25 -5.90
C VAL A 56 -10.73 -1.94 -4.44
N SER A 57 -9.88 -2.53 -3.60
CA SER A 57 -9.84 -2.24 -2.17
C SER A 57 -8.43 -1.90 -1.71
N THR A 58 -8.33 -0.98 -0.76
CA THR A 58 -7.15 -0.70 0.04
C THR A 58 -7.26 -1.46 1.34
N VAL A 59 -6.22 -2.23 1.66
CA VAL A 59 -6.13 -3.05 2.88
C VAL A 59 -4.89 -2.63 3.66
N ILE A 60 -5.05 -2.49 4.97
CA ILE A 60 -3.98 -2.30 5.94
C ILE A 60 -4.03 -3.45 6.94
N ILE A 61 -2.89 -4.07 7.19
CA ILE A 61 -2.69 -5.05 8.24
C ILE A 61 -1.58 -4.53 9.14
N ALA A 62 -1.82 -4.43 10.44
CA ALA A 62 -0.84 -3.97 11.41
C ALA A 62 -0.70 -4.99 12.54
N ASP A 63 0.55 -5.32 12.89
CA ASP A 63 0.84 -6.04 14.12
C ASP A 63 0.59 -5.14 15.34
N VAL A 64 -0.24 -5.62 16.25
CA VAL A 64 -0.65 -4.93 17.48
C VAL A 64 -0.38 -5.77 18.73
N SER A 65 0.44 -6.82 18.64
CA SER A 65 0.77 -7.77 19.72
C SER A 65 1.05 -7.11 21.08
N GLU A 66 1.86 -6.04 21.13
CA GLU A 66 2.22 -5.37 22.39
C GLU A 66 1.32 -4.16 22.73
N LYS A 67 0.34 -3.86 21.87
CA LYS A 67 -0.46 -2.63 21.90
C LYS A 67 -1.95 -2.88 21.67
N MET A 68 -2.43 -4.06 22.06
CA MET A 68 -3.84 -4.46 21.89
C MET A 68 -4.83 -3.44 22.47
N ASP A 69 -4.54 -2.88 23.66
CA ASP A 69 -5.42 -1.87 24.26
C ASP A 69 -5.41 -0.54 23.50
N ALA A 70 -4.25 -0.15 22.94
CA ALA A 70 -4.15 1.01 22.06
C ALA A 70 -4.89 0.78 20.73
N ALA A 71 -4.84 -0.43 20.18
CA ALA A 71 -5.59 -0.81 18.98
C ALA A 71 -7.11 -0.78 19.22
N LYS A 72 -7.58 -1.32 20.34
CA LYS A 72 -8.99 -1.22 20.74
C LYS A 72 -9.43 0.23 20.92
N LYS A 73 -8.59 1.06 21.56
CA LYS A 73 -8.87 2.49 21.71
C LYS A 73 -8.96 3.20 20.37
N LEU A 74 -8.06 2.90 19.43
CA LEU A 74 -8.15 3.44 18.07
C LEU A 74 -9.47 3.08 17.40
N LEU A 75 -9.93 1.83 17.50
CA LEU A 75 -11.22 1.44 16.93
C LEU A 75 -12.39 2.22 17.57
N ALA A 76 -12.32 2.55 18.86
CA ALA A 76 -13.30 3.41 19.52
C ALA A 76 -13.23 4.87 19.04
N ASP A 77 -12.04 5.41 18.80
CA ASP A 77 -11.85 6.75 18.23
C ASP A 77 -12.36 6.82 16.77
N VAL A 78 -12.12 5.77 15.98
CA VAL A 78 -12.68 5.60 14.64
C VAL A 78 -14.21 5.56 14.70
N GLU A 79 -14.79 4.81 15.63
CA GLU A 79 -16.25 4.78 15.85
C GLU A 79 -16.82 6.17 16.12
N ALA A 80 -16.20 6.92 17.04
CA ALA A 80 -16.62 8.28 17.35
C ALA A 80 -16.51 9.23 16.15
N ASN A 81 -15.48 9.05 15.30
CA ASN A 81 -15.32 9.84 14.08
C ASN A 81 -16.35 9.46 13.02
N MET A 82 -16.61 8.17 12.82
CA MET A 82 -17.62 7.66 11.88
C MET A 82 -19.03 8.10 12.27
N ALA A 83 -19.33 8.16 13.57
CA ALA A 83 -20.60 8.70 14.07
C ALA A 83 -20.77 10.20 13.71
N LYS A 84 -19.71 11.01 13.83
CA LYS A 84 -19.73 12.43 13.40
C LYS A 84 -19.95 12.57 11.90
N LEU A 85 -19.45 11.63 11.11
CA LEU A 85 -19.64 11.53 9.66
C LEU A 85 -20.98 10.90 9.28
N LYS A 86 -21.86 10.61 10.25
CA LYS A 86 -23.17 9.96 10.05
C LYS A 86 -23.06 8.63 9.29
N ALA A 87 -21.96 7.91 9.46
CA ALA A 87 -21.84 6.56 8.93
C ALA A 87 -22.72 5.60 9.75
N LYS A 88 -23.37 4.66 9.06
CA LYS A 88 -24.13 3.57 9.69
C LYS A 88 -23.13 2.50 10.12
N LYS A 89 -23.09 2.21 11.42
CA LYS A 89 -22.36 1.07 11.98
C LYS A 89 -23.17 -0.22 11.80
N ASP A 90 -22.49 -1.30 11.44
CA ASP A 90 -23.04 -2.65 11.43
C ASP A 90 -21.97 -3.65 11.91
N THR A 91 -22.39 -4.85 12.30
CA THR A 91 -21.49 -5.94 12.66
C THR A 91 -21.83 -7.14 11.80
N VAL A 92 -20.88 -7.57 10.97
CA VAL A 92 -21.02 -8.70 10.09
C VAL A 92 -20.19 -9.86 10.61
N ARG A 93 -20.85 -10.99 10.88
CA ARG A 93 -20.19 -12.23 11.28
C ARG A 93 -19.57 -12.89 10.05
N ILE A 94 -18.25 -13.15 10.07
CA ILE A 94 -17.52 -13.85 9.00
C ILE A 94 -16.64 -14.93 9.63
N GLY A 95 -16.91 -16.21 9.32
CA GLY A 95 -16.16 -17.33 9.91
C GLY A 95 -16.35 -17.35 11.43
N ASP A 96 -15.28 -17.08 12.19
CA ASP A 96 -15.26 -16.89 13.66
C ASP A 96 -15.04 -15.44 14.15
N PHE A 97 -15.06 -14.48 13.21
CA PHE A 97 -14.79 -13.07 13.48
C PHE A 97 -16.06 -12.22 13.43
N ASP A 98 -16.14 -11.25 14.33
CA ASP A 98 -17.05 -10.11 14.24
C ASP A 98 -16.33 -8.98 13.51
N VAL A 99 -16.80 -8.67 12.30
CA VAL A 99 -16.28 -7.57 11.50
C VAL A 99 -17.16 -6.36 11.70
N THR A 100 -16.61 -5.29 12.25
CA THR A 100 -17.33 -4.02 12.34
C THR A 100 -17.24 -3.31 11.00
N THR A 101 -18.38 -2.88 10.47
CA THR A 101 -18.44 -2.08 9.25
C THR A 101 -19.04 -0.71 9.52
N TYR A 102 -18.59 0.28 8.76
CA TYR A 102 -19.16 1.62 8.71
C TYR A 102 -19.45 1.98 7.27
N THR A 103 -20.71 2.31 6.96
CA THR A 103 -21.11 2.77 5.63
C THR A 103 -21.52 4.23 5.70
N HIS A 104 -20.84 5.09 4.94
CA HIS A 104 -21.19 6.50 4.84
C HIS A 104 -22.57 6.65 4.21
N THR A 105 -23.45 7.43 4.85
CA THR A 105 -24.84 7.60 4.39
C THR A 105 -25.09 8.96 3.74
N GLN A 106 -24.12 9.87 3.81
CA GLN A 106 -24.22 11.24 3.30
C GLN A 106 -22.83 11.76 2.91
N GLY A 107 -22.80 12.76 2.02
CA GLY A 107 -21.59 13.48 1.66
C GLY A 107 -20.87 12.86 0.45
N PRO A 108 -19.64 13.32 0.15
CA PRO A 108 -18.90 12.88 -1.04
C PRO A 108 -18.56 11.39 -1.04
N ASP A 109 -18.53 10.77 0.15
CA ASP A 109 -18.21 9.35 0.32
C ASP A 109 -19.47 8.49 0.50
N GLU A 110 -20.68 8.99 0.19
CA GLU A 110 -21.93 8.23 0.34
C GLU A 110 -21.84 6.85 -0.34
N GLY A 111 -22.20 5.80 0.39
CA GLY A 111 -22.09 4.40 -0.03
C GLY A 111 -20.72 3.76 0.22
N ALA A 112 -19.65 4.54 0.44
CA ALA A 112 -18.35 4.00 0.81
C ALA A 112 -18.44 3.26 2.14
N THR A 113 -17.77 2.10 2.20
CA THR A 113 -17.78 1.24 3.38
C THR A 113 -16.36 1.03 3.88
N VAL A 114 -16.20 0.86 5.18
CA VAL A 114 -14.96 0.37 5.77
C VAL A 114 -15.27 -0.78 6.70
N ALA A 115 -14.41 -1.79 6.69
CA ALA A 115 -14.49 -2.99 7.51
C ALA A 115 -13.22 -3.13 8.36
N TYR A 116 -13.41 -3.50 9.64
CA TYR A 116 -12.34 -3.67 10.61
C TYR A 116 -12.53 -4.96 11.40
N PHE A 117 -11.42 -5.64 11.68
CA PHE A 117 -11.37 -6.66 12.73
C PHE A 117 -9.97 -6.75 13.34
N ILE A 118 -9.89 -7.31 14.54
CA ILE A 118 -8.62 -7.70 15.15
C ILE A 118 -8.63 -9.22 15.27
N HIS A 119 -7.61 -9.88 14.72
CA HIS A 119 -7.42 -11.30 14.93
C HIS A 119 -6.90 -11.52 16.36
N PRO A 120 -7.64 -12.21 17.23
CA PRO A 120 -7.27 -12.32 18.64
C PRO A 120 -6.00 -13.14 18.86
N GLU A 121 -5.79 -14.22 18.10
CA GLU A 121 -4.63 -15.10 18.28
C GLU A 121 -3.36 -14.58 17.59
N HIS A 122 -3.46 -14.08 16.35
CA HIS A 122 -2.33 -13.50 15.63
C HIS A 122 -2.01 -12.05 16.03
N HIS A 123 -2.86 -11.42 16.85
CA HIS A 123 -2.75 -10.00 17.23
C HIS A 123 -2.55 -9.05 16.04
N GLN A 124 -3.28 -9.29 14.95
CA GLN A 124 -3.23 -8.44 13.76
C GLN A 124 -4.52 -7.64 13.62
N MET A 125 -4.39 -6.33 13.52
CA MET A 125 -5.49 -5.44 13.16
C MET A 125 -5.57 -5.33 11.65
N VAL A 126 -6.74 -5.61 11.08
CA VAL A 126 -7.00 -5.53 9.64
C VAL A 126 -8.05 -4.48 9.37
N VAL A 127 -7.80 -3.66 8.37
CA VAL A 127 -8.68 -2.57 7.96
C VAL A 127 -8.76 -2.55 6.45
N ALA A 128 -9.97 -2.55 5.90
CA ALA A 128 -10.19 -2.49 4.47
C ALA A 128 -11.34 -1.53 4.14
N ASP A 129 -11.25 -0.83 3.02
CA ASP A 129 -12.33 0.01 2.46
C ASP A 129 -13.39 -0.82 1.70
N ASP A 130 -13.41 -2.14 1.92
CA ASP A 130 -14.40 -3.04 1.35
C ASP A 130 -14.60 -4.29 2.21
N LEU A 131 -15.86 -4.69 2.40
CA LEU A 131 -16.22 -5.87 3.19
C LEU A 131 -15.80 -7.19 2.52
N GLU A 132 -15.86 -7.25 1.18
CA GLU A 132 -15.47 -8.43 0.41
C GLU A 132 -13.96 -8.68 0.51
N ALA A 133 -13.15 -7.62 0.51
CA ALA A 133 -11.71 -7.71 0.80
C ALA A 133 -11.48 -8.38 2.16
N THR A 134 -12.18 -7.92 3.20
CA THR A 134 -12.09 -8.49 4.55
C THR A 134 -12.52 -9.96 4.58
N ARG A 135 -13.62 -10.29 3.89
CA ARG A 135 -14.11 -11.67 3.75
C ARG A 135 -13.09 -12.60 3.08
N ASN A 136 -12.32 -12.08 2.12
CA ASN A 136 -11.28 -12.82 1.42
C ASN A 136 -9.97 -12.95 2.23
N ILE A 137 -9.74 -12.07 3.20
CA ILE A 137 -8.53 -12.07 4.04
C ILE A 137 -8.66 -13.01 5.23
N ILE A 138 -9.80 -12.98 5.94
CA ILE A 138 -10.04 -13.79 7.14
C ILE A 138 -9.61 -15.26 7.00
N PRO A 139 -10.03 -16.03 5.97
CA PRO A 139 -9.65 -17.43 5.87
C PRO A 139 -8.14 -17.64 5.67
N ARG A 140 -7.41 -16.63 5.17
CA ARG A 140 -5.96 -16.72 4.89
C ARG A 140 -5.10 -16.72 6.14
N PHE A 141 -5.65 -16.35 7.29
CA PHE A 141 -4.99 -16.51 8.58
C PHE A 141 -4.86 -17.99 8.98
N ALA A 142 -5.87 -18.80 8.65
CA ALA A 142 -5.85 -20.23 8.92
C ALA A 142 -5.09 -21.00 7.83
N GLU A 143 -5.35 -20.68 6.56
CA GLU A 143 -4.77 -21.41 5.43
C GLU A 143 -4.25 -20.42 4.36
N PRO A 144 -2.92 -20.30 4.19
CA PRO A 144 -2.35 -19.39 3.19
C PRO A 144 -2.83 -19.74 1.78
N GLY A 145 -3.41 -18.75 1.08
CA GLY A 145 -3.82 -18.93 -0.31
C GLY A 145 -2.65 -19.17 -1.27
N THR A 146 -2.92 -19.85 -2.38
CA THR A 146 -1.92 -20.15 -3.44
C THR A 146 -1.64 -18.95 -4.36
N ASP A 147 -2.49 -17.94 -4.30
CA ASP A 147 -2.51 -16.71 -5.10
C ASP A 147 -1.89 -15.51 -4.34
N SER A 148 -0.74 -15.73 -3.70
CA SER A 148 -0.02 -14.68 -2.97
C SER A 148 1.06 -14.01 -3.82
N LEU A 149 1.47 -12.80 -3.42
CA LEU A 149 2.63 -12.12 -4.00
C LEU A 149 3.89 -12.97 -3.98
N ALA A 150 4.05 -13.86 -2.98
CA ALA A 150 5.18 -14.76 -2.87
C ALA A 150 5.33 -15.70 -4.08
N GLY A 151 4.24 -15.98 -4.81
CA GLY A 151 4.25 -16.75 -6.06
C GLY A 151 4.52 -15.93 -7.32
N VAL A 152 4.54 -14.59 -7.23
CA VAL A 152 4.68 -13.69 -8.39
C VAL A 152 6.16 -13.52 -8.74
N LYS A 153 6.57 -14.00 -9.91
CA LYS A 153 7.97 -13.98 -10.35
C LYS A 153 8.60 -12.58 -10.34
N SER A 154 7.87 -11.55 -10.77
CA SER A 154 8.38 -10.17 -10.77
C SER A 154 8.60 -9.65 -9.34
N TYR A 155 7.73 -10.01 -8.39
CA TYR A 155 7.92 -9.73 -6.97
C TYR A 155 9.14 -10.47 -6.40
N GLN A 156 9.26 -11.78 -6.66
CA GLN A 156 10.39 -12.59 -6.20
C GLN A 156 11.73 -12.00 -6.68
N ILE A 157 11.84 -11.70 -7.98
CA ILE A 157 13.08 -11.19 -8.58
C ILE A 157 13.40 -9.78 -8.08
N THR A 158 12.41 -8.87 -8.00
CA THR A 158 12.65 -7.53 -7.48
C THR A 158 13.07 -7.60 -6.01
N LYS A 159 12.36 -8.35 -5.17
CA LYS A 159 12.71 -8.54 -3.75
C LYS A 159 14.12 -9.12 -3.59
N GLN A 160 14.44 -10.18 -4.33
CA GLN A 160 15.76 -10.82 -4.26
C GLN A 160 16.87 -9.85 -4.66
N ARG A 161 16.74 -9.16 -5.80
CA ARG A 161 17.79 -8.25 -6.30
C ARG A 161 18.01 -7.06 -5.37
N VAL A 162 16.94 -6.46 -4.85
CA VAL A 162 17.09 -5.33 -3.93
C VAL A 162 17.67 -5.81 -2.59
N ALA A 163 17.27 -6.98 -2.08
CA ALA A 163 17.86 -7.58 -0.89
C ALA A 163 19.36 -7.90 -1.08
N THR A 164 19.78 -8.49 -2.21
CA THR A 164 21.20 -8.71 -2.49
C THR A 164 21.99 -7.40 -2.53
N ALA A 165 21.39 -6.34 -3.07
CA ALA A 165 22.04 -5.03 -3.11
C ALA A 165 22.09 -4.34 -1.72
N GLN A 166 21.21 -4.71 -0.78
CA GLN A 166 21.12 -4.09 0.54
C GLN A 166 22.30 -4.46 1.46
N GLY A 167 22.94 -5.61 1.26
CA GLY A 167 23.92 -6.14 2.22
C GLY A 167 23.28 -6.39 3.59
N ASP A 168 23.90 -5.89 4.66
CA ASP A 168 23.44 -6.04 6.05
C ASP A 168 22.40 -4.98 6.47
N LEU A 169 21.93 -4.16 5.53
CA LEU A 169 20.92 -3.14 5.80
C LEU A 169 19.57 -3.76 6.17
N THR A 170 18.99 -3.28 7.27
CA THR A 170 17.59 -3.56 7.60
C THR A 170 16.70 -2.45 7.01
N PRO A 171 15.88 -2.75 5.98
CA PRO A 171 15.02 -1.76 5.36
C PRO A 171 13.89 -1.32 6.31
N HIS A 172 13.57 -0.03 6.28
CA HIS A 172 12.44 0.52 7.04
C HIS A 172 11.12 0.43 6.25
N LEU A 173 11.22 0.39 4.91
CA LEU A 173 10.08 0.23 4.01
C LEU A 173 10.49 -0.69 2.86
N GLN A 174 9.61 -1.63 2.53
CA GLN A 174 9.67 -2.42 1.31
C GLN A 174 8.41 -2.15 0.49
N TRP A 175 8.56 -2.03 -0.82
CA TRP A 175 7.41 -1.80 -1.70
C TRP A 175 7.58 -2.55 -3.01
N PHE A 176 6.44 -2.89 -3.61
CA PHE A 176 6.33 -3.53 -4.90
C PHE A 176 5.08 -3.03 -5.62
N VAL A 177 5.17 -2.90 -6.94
CA VAL A 177 4.05 -2.53 -7.80
C VAL A 177 4.16 -3.26 -9.14
N ASP A 178 3.03 -3.80 -9.60
CA ASP A 178 2.80 -4.03 -11.04
C ASP A 178 2.31 -2.69 -11.62
N PRO A 179 3.10 -1.99 -12.43
CA PRO A 179 2.75 -0.64 -12.86
C PRO A 179 1.48 -0.60 -13.73
N PHE A 180 1.25 -1.61 -14.57
CA PHE A 180 0.08 -1.65 -15.44
C PHE A 180 -1.16 -2.08 -14.64
N GLY A 181 -1.03 -3.14 -13.84
CA GLY A 181 -2.09 -3.56 -12.92
C GLY A 181 -2.51 -2.46 -11.94
N PHE A 182 -1.55 -1.67 -11.44
CA PHE A 182 -1.83 -0.54 -10.55
C PHE A 182 -2.61 0.58 -11.24
N VAL A 183 -2.27 0.93 -12.48
CA VAL A 183 -3.03 1.94 -13.24
C VAL A 183 -4.43 1.45 -13.56
N GLU A 184 -4.59 0.17 -13.93
CA GLU A 184 -5.91 -0.43 -14.14
C GLU A 184 -6.74 -0.40 -12.85
N ALA A 185 -6.15 -0.76 -11.71
CA ALA A 185 -6.79 -0.63 -10.40
C ALA A 185 -7.19 0.82 -10.08
N GLN A 186 -6.32 1.80 -10.38
CA GLN A 186 -6.63 3.20 -10.13
C GLN A 186 -7.79 3.70 -11.00
N ARG A 187 -7.87 3.25 -12.26
CA ARG A 187 -8.97 3.59 -13.19
C ARG A 187 -10.29 2.99 -12.73
N ALA A 188 -10.29 1.74 -12.26
CA ALA A 188 -11.48 1.10 -11.71
C ALA A 188 -12.07 1.89 -10.54
N SER A 189 -11.22 2.47 -9.68
CA SER A 189 -11.68 3.30 -8.56
C SER A 189 -12.15 4.72 -8.92
N ASN A 190 -11.72 5.27 -10.07
CA ASN A 190 -11.95 6.68 -10.43
C ASN A 190 -12.47 6.81 -11.88
N GLN A 191 -13.75 6.50 -12.10
CA GLN A 191 -14.35 6.57 -13.46
C GLN A 191 -14.26 7.97 -14.08
N ASP A 192 -14.38 9.04 -13.29
CA ASP A 192 -14.34 10.43 -13.77
C ASP A 192 -12.95 10.91 -14.22
N SER A 193 -11.87 10.28 -13.74
CA SER A 193 -10.50 10.70 -14.04
C SER A 193 -10.02 10.25 -15.43
N ALA A 194 -10.66 9.24 -16.01
CA ALA A 194 -10.32 8.70 -17.33
C ALA A 194 -10.93 9.54 -18.47
N ALA A 195 -12.11 10.14 -18.26
CA ALA A 195 -12.88 10.82 -19.30
C ALA A 195 -12.27 12.15 -19.79
N ASN A 196 -11.35 12.77 -19.03
CA ASN A 196 -10.91 14.14 -19.27
C ASN A 196 -9.52 14.30 -19.94
N LYS A 197 -8.90 13.22 -20.42
CA LYS A 197 -7.58 13.31 -21.08
C LYS A 197 -7.69 13.10 -22.60
N LYS A 198 -7.34 14.13 -23.38
CA LYS A 198 -7.22 14.06 -24.85
C LYS A 198 -6.21 13.03 -25.35
N THR A 199 -5.30 12.57 -24.49
CA THR A 199 -4.28 11.58 -24.82
C THR A 199 -4.14 10.59 -23.67
N ASP A 200 -4.41 9.32 -23.96
CA ASP A 200 -4.23 8.25 -23.00
C ASP A 200 -2.78 7.74 -23.04
N VAL A 201 -1.93 8.36 -22.21
CA VAL A 201 -0.51 7.98 -22.05
C VAL A 201 -0.35 6.53 -21.62
N TYR A 202 -1.30 5.97 -20.86
CA TYR A 202 -1.24 4.57 -20.44
C TYR A 202 -1.42 3.65 -21.64
N GLU A 203 -2.43 3.89 -22.48
CA GLU A 203 -2.64 3.11 -23.71
C GLU A 203 -1.47 3.28 -24.68
N ILE A 204 -0.90 4.48 -24.80
CA ILE A 204 0.31 4.68 -25.59
C ILE A 204 1.46 3.81 -25.08
N LEU A 205 1.79 3.85 -23.78
CA LEU A 205 2.88 3.06 -23.21
C LEU A 205 2.62 1.55 -23.38
N LYS A 206 1.38 1.10 -23.11
CA LYS A 206 0.95 -0.28 -23.31
C LYS A 206 1.19 -0.73 -24.76
N ASN A 207 0.74 0.08 -25.71
CA ASN A 207 0.89 -0.18 -27.15
C ASN A 207 2.31 0.00 -27.67
N GLN A 208 3.20 0.67 -26.93
CA GLN A 208 4.62 0.85 -27.26
C GLN A 208 5.54 -0.21 -26.63
N GLY A 209 4.97 -1.30 -26.10
CA GLY A 209 5.72 -2.46 -25.61
C GLY A 209 6.21 -2.33 -24.16
N PHE A 210 5.77 -1.32 -23.41
CA PHE A 210 6.19 -1.11 -22.02
C PHE A 210 5.59 -2.11 -21.04
N THR A 211 4.61 -2.92 -21.46
CA THR A 211 4.12 -4.09 -20.68
C THR A 211 5.22 -5.11 -20.41
N ALA A 212 6.38 -5.00 -21.07
CA ALA A 212 7.58 -5.73 -20.70
C ALA A 212 8.04 -5.42 -19.25
N ILE A 213 7.69 -4.26 -18.68
CA ILE A 213 7.91 -3.96 -17.26
C ILE A 213 6.84 -4.69 -16.44
N GLN A 214 7.22 -5.81 -15.85
CA GLN A 214 6.32 -6.71 -15.12
C GLN A 214 6.30 -6.46 -13.61
N GLY A 215 7.21 -5.63 -13.10
CA GLY A 215 7.22 -5.25 -11.70
C GLY A 215 8.31 -4.27 -11.37
N ILE A 216 8.02 -3.40 -10.41
CA ILE A 216 8.98 -2.45 -9.84
C ILE A 216 8.92 -2.65 -8.34
N GLY A 217 10.08 -2.78 -7.71
CA GLY A 217 10.15 -2.93 -6.26
C GLY A 217 11.35 -2.21 -5.69
N GLY A 218 11.31 -1.96 -4.39
CA GLY A 218 12.38 -1.22 -3.75
C GLY A 218 12.37 -1.29 -2.23
N LEU A 219 13.46 -0.79 -1.68
CA LEU A 219 13.71 -0.69 -0.25
C LEU A 219 14.07 0.76 0.08
N VAL A 220 13.56 1.26 1.19
CA VAL A 220 13.96 2.56 1.74
C VAL A 220 14.55 2.34 3.13
N THR A 221 15.72 2.92 3.34
CA THR A 221 16.40 3.01 4.64
C THR A 221 16.54 4.47 5.01
N PHE A 222 16.34 4.77 6.29
CA PHE A 222 16.52 6.10 6.86
C PHE A 222 17.76 6.12 7.74
N SER A 223 18.50 7.23 7.71
CA SER A 223 19.63 7.51 8.60
C SER A 223 20.66 6.37 8.64
N HIS A 224 21.19 5.97 7.48
CA HIS A 224 22.22 4.93 7.38
C HIS A 224 23.57 5.51 6.97
N GLY A 225 24.59 5.32 7.82
CA GLY A 225 25.91 5.92 7.62
C GLY A 225 25.81 7.45 7.51
N ASP A 226 26.42 8.00 6.46
CA ASP A 226 26.38 9.45 6.17
C ASP A 226 25.16 9.88 5.32
N ARG A 227 24.17 8.99 5.15
CA ARG A 227 22.98 9.23 4.30
C ARG A 227 21.71 9.35 5.13
N ASP A 228 20.95 10.41 4.91
CA ASP A 228 19.65 10.60 5.54
C ASP A 228 18.58 9.66 5.00
N ILE A 229 18.59 9.41 3.70
CA ILE A 229 17.70 8.48 3.01
C ILE A 229 18.49 7.73 1.95
N GLU A 230 18.35 6.42 1.95
CA GLU A 230 18.82 5.58 0.86
C GLU A 230 17.65 4.75 0.30
N HIS A 231 17.35 5.01 -0.97
CA HIS A 231 16.27 4.36 -1.70
C HIS A 231 16.85 3.53 -2.84
N ARG A 232 16.64 2.22 -2.77
CA ARG A 232 17.04 1.27 -3.81
C ARG A 232 15.82 0.82 -4.57
N THR A 233 15.87 0.92 -5.89
CA THR A 233 14.76 0.52 -6.78
C THR A 233 15.28 -0.46 -7.81
N MET A 234 14.51 -1.51 -8.05
CA MET A 234 14.73 -2.50 -9.10
C MET A 234 13.52 -2.54 -10.03
N ILE A 235 13.78 -2.54 -11.33
CA ILE A 235 12.77 -2.73 -12.37
C ILE A 235 12.97 -4.11 -12.98
N TYR A 236 11.97 -4.98 -12.87
CA TYR A 236 11.98 -6.26 -13.55
C TYR A 236 11.25 -6.14 -14.90
N ALA A 237 12.05 -6.19 -15.97
CA ALA A 237 11.55 -6.15 -17.34
C ALA A 237 12.30 -7.16 -18.22
N PRO A 238 11.86 -8.43 -18.28
CA PRO A 238 12.56 -9.45 -19.06
C PRO A 238 12.43 -9.20 -20.58
N PRO A 239 13.49 -9.45 -21.38
CA PRO A 239 13.43 -9.39 -22.84
C PRO A 239 12.54 -10.51 -23.42
N PRO A 240 12.10 -10.43 -24.70
CA PRO A 240 12.50 -9.45 -25.71
C PRO A 240 11.68 -8.15 -25.69
N TYR A 241 12.36 -7.01 -25.87
CA TYR A 241 11.71 -5.70 -25.99
C TYR A 241 11.18 -5.45 -27.41
N LYS A 242 10.05 -4.75 -27.49
CA LYS A 242 9.36 -4.40 -28.75
C LYS A 242 9.14 -2.89 -28.82
N LEU A 243 9.03 -2.35 -30.03
CA LEU A 243 8.66 -0.95 -30.29
C LEU A 243 9.56 0.03 -29.51
N ALA A 244 9.00 1.10 -28.92
CA ALA A 244 9.78 2.09 -28.19
C ALA A 244 10.50 1.51 -26.95
N MET A 245 10.01 0.43 -26.35
CA MET A 245 10.70 -0.24 -25.24
C MET A 245 12.11 -0.73 -25.64
N ARG A 246 12.39 -0.99 -26.92
CA ARG A 246 13.74 -1.34 -27.40
C ARG A 246 14.76 -0.21 -27.22
N MET A 247 14.29 1.03 -27.19
CA MET A 247 15.16 2.20 -27.03
C MET A 247 15.54 2.44 -25.57
N ILE A 248 14.81 1.82 -24.63
CA ILE A 248 15.12 1.93 -23.20
C ILE A 248 16.28 1.03 -22.88
N LYS A 249 17.45 1.65 -22.71
CA LYS A 249 18.58 1.03 -22.04
C LYS A 249 18.33 1.09 -20.55
N LEU A 250 17.63 0.10 -19.99
CA LEU A 250 17.67 -0.14 -18.54
C LEU A 250 19.11 -0.55 -18.23
N PHE A 251 19.86 0.33 -17.57
CA PHE A 251 21.31 0.25 -17.43
C PHE A 251 21.76 -1.06 -16.77
N ASP A 252 22.21 -2.01 -17.59
CA ASP A 252 23.04 -3.12 -17.15
C ASP A 252 24.37 -2.99 -17.90
N ARG A 253 25.16 -1.99 -17.50
CA ARG A 253 26.56 -1.88 -17.88
C ARG A 253 27.39 -2.25 -16.66
N PRO A 254 28.27 -3.27 -16.73
CA PRO A 254 29.12 -3.64 -15.59
C PRO A 254 30.03 -2.51 -15.08
N ASN A 255 30.24 -1.44 -15.88
CA ASN A 255 31.09 -0.29 -15.54
C ASN A 255 30.39 1.06 -15.81
N HIS A 256 29.24 1.34 -15.20
CA HIS A 256 28.77 2.72 -15.15
C HIS A 256 29.39 3.43 -13.94
N GLN A 257 30.46 4.19 -14.18
CA GLN A 257 30.88 5.21 -13.21
C GLN A 257 29.91 6.39 -13.31
N PRO A 258 29.49 6.96 -12.17
CA PRO A 258 28.74 8.20 -12.17
C PRO A 258 29.58 9.33 -12.82
N PRO A 259 28.94 10.30 -13.47
CA PRO A 259 29.62 11.47 -14.02
C PRO A 259 30.33 12.30 -12.93
#